data_AF-A0A8W8NSL5-F1
#
_entry.id   AF-A0A8W8NSL5-F1
#
_cell.length_a   1.000
_cell.length_b   1.000
_cell.length_c   1.000
_cell.angle_alpha   90.00
_cell.angle_beta   90.00
_cell.angle_gamma   90.00
#
_symmetry.space_group_name_H-M   'P 1'
#
loop_
_entity.id
_entity.type
_entity.pdbx_description
1 polymer ?
#
loop_
_entity_poly.entity_id
_entity_poly.type
_entity_poly.pdbx_seq_one_letter_code
_entity_poly.pdbx_strand_id
1 'polypeptide(L)'
;MNKQIKEGALLQDVVDAIAPFYGIPDEKLCDVSTIKCPVQCHFGALDDLVGFSSPKDVEKLEEKFKAGNVDYEMNIYDEAAHAFTNSSGPNYHKDSCHLALQRLCTFMNKSLVE
;
A
#
# COMPACT_ATOMS: atom_id res chain seq x y z
N MET A 1 -11.50 -10.12 -2.98
CA MET A 1 -11.62 -8.65 -3.07
C MET A 1 -10.19 -8.10 -3.18
N ASN A 2 -9.47 -8.41 -4.26
CA ASN A 2 -7.99 -8.37 -4.29
C ASN A 2 -7.49 -7.57 -5.50
N LYS A 3 -7.59 -6.23 -5.50
CA LYS A 3 -7.33 -5.45 -6.72
C LYS A 3 -6.49 -4.17 -6.61
N GLN A 4 -6.09 -3.68 -5.44
CA GLN A 4 -5.53 -2.32 -5.37
C GLN A 4 -4.08 -2.18 -5.89
N ILE A 5 -3.09 -2.96 -5.39
CA ILE A 5 -1.72 -2.86 -5.92
C ILE A 5 -1.59 -3.42 -7.32
N LYS A 6 -2.30 -4.52 -7.62
CA LYS A 6 -2.21 -5.20 -8.91
C LYS A 6 -2.54 -4.24 -10.06
N GLU A 7 -3.63 -3.49 -9.95
CA GLU A 7 -4.07 -2.59 -11.02
C GLU A 7 -3.09 -1.42 -11.18
N GLY A 8 -2.61 -0.83 -10.08
CA GLY A 8 -1.58 0.21 -10.14
C GLY A 8 -0.30 -0.25 -10.82
N ALA A 9 0.23 -1.42 -10.43
CA ALA A 9 1.48 -1.92 -11.00
C ALA A 9 1.37 -2.34 -12.48
N LEU A 10 0.19 -2.78 -12.92
CA LEU A 10 -0.07 -3.12 -14.33
C LEU A 10 -0.41 -1.88 -15.20
N LEU A 11 -0.89 -0.80 -14.59
CA LEU A 11 -1.28 0.44 -15.27
C LEU A 11 -0.29 1.58 -15.02
N GLN A 12 0.92 1.27 -14.55
CA GLN A 12 1.95 2.25 -14.17
C GLN A 12 2.32 3.24 -15.29
N ASP A 13 2.09 2.88 -16.56
CA ASP A 13 2.35 3.76 -17.72
C ASP A 13 1.26 4.82 -17.95
N VAL A 14 0.12 4.72 -17.25
CA VAL A 14 -1.03 5.63 -17.40
C VAL A 14 -1.52 6.21 -16.07
N VAL A 15 -0.78 5.99 -14.98
CA VAL A 15 -1.06 6.56 -13.65
C VAL A 15 0.20 7.22 -13.10
N ASP A 16 0.04 8.44 -12.57
CA ASP A 16 1.17 9.23 -12.07
C ASP A 16 1.62 8.80 -10.67
N ALA A 17 0.76 8.13 -9.90
CA ALA A 17 1.06 7.64 -8.55
C ALA A 17 0.15 6.48 -8.13
N ILE A 18 0.63 5.65 -7.19
CA ILE A 18 -0.13 4.51 -6.65
C ILE A 18 -0.15 4.61 -5.13
N ALA A 19 -1.31 4.41 -4.48
CA ALA A 19 -1.39 4.40 -3.01
C ALA A 19 -2.32 3.30 -2.47
N PRO A 20 -1.81 2.07 -2.29
CA PRO A 20 -2.62 0.94 -1.87
C PRO A 20 -2.83 0.87 -0.36
N PHE A 21 -3.96 0.28 0.02
CA PHE A 21 -4.30 -0.01 1.41
C PHE A 21 -4.36 -1.52 1.63
N TYR A 22 -3.52 -2.02 2.55
CA TYR A 22 -3.53 -3.37 3.13
C TYR A 22 -3.74 -4.52 2.13
N GLY A 23 -3.01 -4.53 1.01
CA GLY A 23 -3.07 -5.67 0.09
C GLY A 23 -1.91 -5.74 -0.89
N ILE A 24 -1.21 -6.87 -0.90
CA ILE A 24 -0.04 -7.16 -1.72
C ILE A 24 -0.45 -8.17 -2.79
N PRO A 25 -0.11 -7.95 -4.08
CA PRO A 25 -0.46 -8.88 -5.13
C PRO A 25 0.47 -10.10 -5.05
N ASP A 26 -0.04 -11.27 -5.43
CA ASP A 26 0.80 -12.44 -5.65
C ASP A 26 1.83 -12.14 -6.76
N GLU A 27 3.06 -12.57 -6.57
CA GLU A 27 4.18 -12.34 -7.50
C GLU A 27 3.91 -12.92 -8.89
N LYS A 28 3.12 -13.98 -8.98
CA LYS A 28 2.68 -14.57 -10.26
C LYS A 28 1.74 -13.66 -11.04
N LEU A 29 1.13 -12.68 -10.37
CA LEU A 29 0.21 -11.73 -10.99
C LEU A 29 0.91 -10.45 -11.45
N CYS A 30 1.95 -10.01 -10.73
CA CYS A 30 2.69 -8.80 -11.06
C CYS A 30 4.06 -8.76 -10.37
N ASP A 31 5.09 -8.31 -11.09
CA ASP A 31 6.39 -7.98 -10.51
C ASP A 31 6.43 -6.51 -10.07
N VAL A 32 6.18 -6.30 -8.79
CA VAL A 32 6.17 -4.98 -8.14
C VAL A 32 7.53 -4.27 -8.13
N SER A 33 8.63 -4.97 -8.40
CA SER A 33 9.96 -4.34 -8.51
C SER A 33 10.13 -3.52 -9.79
N THR A 34 9.23 -3.71 -10.76
CA THR A 34 9.29 -3.01 -12.05
C THR A 34 8.62 -1.64 -12.03
N ILE A 35 7.88 -1.29 -10.97
CA ILE A 35 7.10 -0.05 -10.85
C ILE A 35 7.98 1.19 -11.04
N LYS A 36 7.52 2.13 -11.87
CA LYS A 36 8.25 3.37 -12.18
C LYS A 36 7.65 4.65 -11.60
N CYS A 37 6.36 4.66 -11.28
CA CYS A 37 5.74 5.81 -10.62
C CYS A 37 5.86 5.73 -9.09
N PRO A 38 5.77 6.87 -8.37
CA PRO A 38 5.81 6.89 -6.91
C PRO A 38 4.70 6.03 -6.27
N VAL A 39 5.03 5.36 -5.18
CA VAL A 39 4.11 4.47 -4.44
C VAL A 39 4.02 4.85 -2.95
N GLN A 40 2.82 5.06 -2.40
CA GLN A 40 2.62 5.19 -0.95
C GLN A 40 1.74 4.07 -0.40
N CYS A 41 2.33 3.12 0.33
CA CYS A 41 1.61 1.98 0.89
C CYS A 41 1.15 2.23 2.33
N HIS A 42 0.03 1.60 2.71
CA HIS A 42 -0.54 1.66 4.06
C HIS A 42 -0.88 0.26 4.60
N PHE A 43 -0.26 -0.15 5.71
CA PHE A 43 -0.44 -1.47 6.33
C PHE A 43 -0.65 -1.37 7.85
N GLY A 44 -1.45 -2.27 8.41
CA GLY A 44 -1.59 -2.40 9.86
C GLY A 44 -0.54 -3.33 10.44
N ALA A 45 0.06 -3.00 11.59
CA ALA A 45 1.03 -3.88 12.25
C ALA A 45 0.38 -5.13 12.86
N LEU A 46 -0.93 -5.09 13.09
CA LEU A 46 -1.74 -6.19 13.63
C LEU A 46 -2.46 -6.98 12.52
N ASP A 47 -2.13 -6.74 11.26
CA ASP A 47 -2.69 -7.48 10.13
C ASP A 47 -2.05 -8.89 10.07
N ASP A 48 -2.83 -9.94 10.27
CA ASP A 48 -2.35 -11.32 10.32
C ASP A 48 -2.63 -12.11 9.03
N LEU A 49 -3.06 -11.44 7.95
CA LEU A 49 -3.39 -12.09 6.68
C LEU A 49 -2.13 -12.45 5.89
N VAL A 50 -1.59 -13.65 6.18
CA VAL A 50 -0.43 -14.22 5.51
C VAL A 50 -0.66 -14.42 4.02
N GLY A 51 0.31 -14.02 3.21
CA GLY A 51 0.27 -14.04 1.76
C GLY A 51 -0.49 -12.88 1.15
N PHE A 52 -0.91 -11.90 1.95
CA PHE A 52 -1.67 -10.74 1.47
C PHE A 52 -1.23 -9.42 2.09
N SER A 53 -1.12 -9.33 3.41
CA SER A 53 -0.87 -8.03 4.08
C SER A 53 -0.19 -8.16 5.44
N SER A 54 0.26 -9.36 5.83
CA SER A 54 0.96 -9.54 7.11
C SER A 54 2.29 -8.78 7.16
N PRO A 55 2.82 -8.42 8.35
CA PRO A 55 4.12 -7.74 8.49
C PRO A 55 5.24 -8.42 7.71
N LYS A 56 5.26 -9.76 7.68
CA LYS A 56 6.24 -10.53 6.91
C LYS A 56 6.09 -10.35 5.39
N ASP A 57 4.88 -10.17 4.90
CA ASP A 57 4.64 -9.90 3.48
C ASP A 57 5.00 -8.45 3.13
N VAL A 58 4.77 -7.51 4.05
CA VAL A 58 5.18 -6.10 3.93
C VAL A 58 6.71 -5.98 3.87
N GLU A 59 7.44 -6.69 4.74
CA GLU A 59 8.92 -6.74 4.71
C GLU A 59 9.43 -7.21 3.33
N LYS A 60 8.86 -8.31 2.79
CA LYS A 60 9.23 -8.80 1.46
C LYS A 60 8.90 -7.82 0.34
N LEU A 61 7.76 -7.13 0.43
CA LEU A 61 7.40 -6.08 -0.52
C LEU A 61 8.45 -4.97 -0.51
N GLU A 62 8.87 -4.54 0.68
CA GLU A 62 9.88 -3.49 0.83
C GLU A 62 11.24 -3.91 0.25
N GLU A 63 11.68 -5.15 0.47
CA GLU A 63 12.88 -5.70 -0.15
C GLU A 63 12.82 -5.65 -1.68
N LYS A 64 11.65 -5.95 -2.27
CA LYS A 64 11.44 -5.88 -3.72
C LYS A 64 11.46 -4.45 -4.25
N PHE A 65 10.84 -3.52 -3.55
CA PHE A 65 10.90 -2.10 -3.91
C PHE A 65 12.34 -1.58 -3.89
N LYS A 66 13.11 -1.94 -2.85
CA LYS A 66 14.54 -1.62 -2.77
C LYS A 66 15.33 -2.21 -3.94
N ALA A 67 15.13 -3.50 -4.25
CA ALA A 67 15.80 -4.16 -5.36
C ALA A 67 15.46 -3.55 -6.74
N GLY A 68 14.22 -3.08 -6.91
CA GLY A 68 13.72 -2.42 -8.12
C GLY A 68 14.07 -0.94 -8.25
N ASN A 69 14.63 -0.33 -7.20
CA ASN A 69 14.77 1.13 -7.06
C ASN A 69 13.44 1.87 -7.25
N VAL A 70 12.35 1.34 -6.70
CA VAL A 70 11.04 1.99 -6.71
C VAL A 70 11.08 3.21 -5.79
N ASP A 71 10.47 4.32 -6.19
CA ASP A 71 10.23 5.47 -5.29
C ASP A 71 9.01 5.15 -4.42
N TYR A 72 9.22 4.93 -3.12
CA TYR A 72 8.15 4.49 -2.24
C TYR A 72 8.15 5.11 -0.84
N GLU A 73 6.96 5.20 -0.25
CA GLU A 73 6.70 5.47 1.15
C GLU A 73 5.96 4.28 1.78
N MET A 74 6.57 3.63 2.78
CA MET A 74 5.97 2.50 3.49
C MET A 74 5.41 2.96 4.85
N ASN A 75 4.08 2.99 4.99
CA ASN A 75 3.43 3.37 6.25
C ASN A 75 2.87 2.15 6.98
N ILE A 76 3.39 1.88 8.17
CA ILE A 76 2.88 0.85 9.08
C ILE A 76 2.22 1.53 10.29
N TYR A 77 1.05 1.04 10.69
CA TYR A 77 0.25 1.61 11.79
C TYR A 77 0.17 0.60 12.95
N ASP A 78 0.79 0.92 14.08
CA ASP A 78 1.03 -0.01 15.20
C ASP A 78 -0.25 -0.63 15.81
N GLU A 79 -1.33 0.14 15.90
CA GLU A 79 -2.59 -0.30 16.52
C GLU A 79 -3.66 -0.75 15.50
N ALA A 80 -3.29 -0.84 14.22
CA ALA A 80 -4.23 -1.15 13.15
C ALA A 80 -4.14 -2.62 12.72
N ALA A 81 -5.30 -3.24 12.53
CA ALA A 81 -5.45 -4.54 11.90
C ALA A 81 -5.86 -4.40 10.42
N HIS A 82 -6.12 -5.54 9.75
CA HIS A 82 -6.60 -5.54 8.37
C HIS A 82 -7.86 -4.69 8.18
N ALA A 83 -7.93 -3.95 7.07
CA ALA A 83 -9.06 -3.08 6.73
C ALA A 83 -9.39 -2.00 7.76
N PHE A 84 -8.39 -1.46 8.46
CA PHE A 84 -8.57 -0.45 9.52
C PHE A 84 -9.23 0.87 9.08
N THR A 85 -9.31 1.14 7.78
CA THR A 85 -10.00 2.33 7.24
C THR A 85 -11.48 2.10 6.96
N ASN A 86 -11.96 0.86 7.00
CA ASN A 86 -13.37 0.53 6.77
C ASN A 86 -14.22 0.86 7.99
N SER A 87 -14.90 2.01 7.97
CA SER A 87 -15.73 2.54 9.08
C SER A 87 -16.92 1.67 9.50
N SER A 88 -17.34 0.73 8.65
CA SER A 88 -18.41 -0.24 8.97
C SER A 88 -17.86 -1.60 9.43
N GLY A 89 -16.54 -1.78 9.42
CA GLY A 89 -15.87 -3.04 9.74
C GLY A 89 -15.49 -3.16 11.22
N PRO A 90 -15.26 -4.40 11.71
CA PRO A 90 -14.88 -4.64 13.10
C PRO A 90 -13.49 -4.12 13.47
N ASN A 91 -12.61 -3.97 12.47
CA ASN A 91 -11.22 -3.53 12.65
C ASN A 91 -11.04 -2.02 12.45
N TYR A 92 -12.13 -1.25 12.31
CA TYR A 92 -12.03 0.19 12.09
C TYR A 92 -11.21 0.85 13.21
N HIS A 93 -10.10 1.49 12.84
CA HIS A 93 -9.25 2.22 13.77
C HIS A 93 -9.21 3.68 13.35
N LYS A 94 -9.95 4.52 14.07
CA LYS A 94 -10.20 5.92 13.69
C LYS A 94 -8.92 6.73 13.49
N ASP A 95 -7.97 6.60 14.41
CA ASP A 95 -6.75 7.41 14.41
C ASP A 95 -5.80 7.00 13.28
N SER A 96 -5.62 5.69 13.08
CA SER A 96 -4.85 5.17 11.95
C SER A 96 -5.50 5.51 10.62
N CYS A 97 -6.83 5.43 10.53
CA CYS A 97 -7.58 5.82 9.32
C CYS A 97 -7.38 7.30 9.00
N HIS A 98 -7.54 8.18 9.99
CA HIS A 98 -7.34 9.61 9.81
C HIS A 98 -5.91 9.93 9.34
N LEU A 99 -4.91 9.36 10.01
CA LEU A 99 -3.51 9.57 9.66
C LEU A 99 -3.17 9.02 8.26
N ALA A 100 -3.71 7.85 7.90
CA ALA A 100 -3.49 7.27 6.58
C ALA A 100 -4.09 8.11 5.46
N LEU A 101 -5.32 8.60 5.63
CA LEU A 101 -5.96 9.48 4.66
C LEU A 101 -5.26 10.84 4.56
N GLN A 102 -4.76 11.39 5.67
CA GLN A 102 -3.96 12.61 5.64
C GLN A 102 -2.67 12.44 4.83
N ARG A 103 -1.94 11.33 5.06
CA ARG A 103 -0.73 10.99 4.30
C ARG A 103 -1.03 10.78 2.82
N LEU A 104 -2.13 10.09 2.50
CA LEU A 104 -2.60 9.89 1.13
C LEU A 104 -2.84 11.22 0.41
N CYS A 105 -3.62 12.12 1.01
CA CYS A 105 -3.89 13.43 0.41
C CYS A 105 -2.60 14.23 0.21
N THR A 106 -1.67 14.16 1.18
CA THR A 106 -0.38 14.87 1.09
C THR A 106 0.48 14.32 -0.04
N PHE A 107 0.55 12.99 -0.17
CA PHE A 107 1.27 12.30 -1.22
C PHE A 107 0.69 12.59 -2.60
N MET A 108 -0.63 12.46 -2.77
CA MET A 108 -1.28 12.73 -4.06
C MET A 108 -1.10 14.20 -4.48
N ASN A 109 -1.23 15.14 -3.55
CA ASN A 109 -0.96 16.56 -3.84
C ASN A 109 0.48 16.85 -4.25
N LYS A 110 1.44 16.00 -3.86
CA LYS A 110 2.84 16.10 -4.28
C LYS A 110 3.06 15.43 -5.63
N SER A 111 2.43 14.28 -5.86
CA SER A 111 2.71 13.40 -7.01
C SER A 111 1.89 13.73 -8.27
N LEU A 112 0.79 14.48 -8.15
CA LEU A 112 -0.12 14.81 -9.28
C LEU A 112 0.05 16.25 -9.81
N VAL A 113 1.14 16.92 -9.48
CA VAL A 113 1.38 18.30 -9.94
C VAL A 113 2.13 18.25 -11.27
N GLU A 114 1.55 18.86 -12.31
CA GLU A 114 2.19 19.12 -13.60
C GLU A 114 3.43 20.04 -13.47
#